data_AF-A0A6I1NK87-F1
#
_entry.id   AF-A0A6I1NK87-F1
#
_cell.length_a   1.000
_cell.length_b   1.000
_cell.length_c   1.000
_cell.angle_alpha   90.00
_cell.angle_beta   90.00
_cell.angle_gamma   90.00
#
_symmetry.space_group_name_H-M   'P 1'
#
loop_
_entity.id
_entity.type
_entity.pdbx_description
1 polymer ?
#
loop_
_entity_poly.entity_id
_entity_poly.type
_entity_poly.pdbx_seq_one_letter_code
_entity_poly.pdbx_strand_id
1 'polypeptide(L)'
;MSEKADRDFNTEYFIYPLLLGVLVFLAIKYVLGVKDDFFIGVYLHLKGWIFFNVFIVWCLMGRGGRGVRYFVRFYALVNAALFGFLSGCFVRYISVVN
;
A
#
# COMPACT_ATOMS: atom_id res chain seq x y z
N MET A 1 -22.44 6.65 -20.23
CA MET A 1 -22.09 5.93 -18.99
C MET A 1 -20.58 5.85 -18.92
N SER A 2 -19.83 6.36 -17.95
CA SER A 2 -20.05 7.31 -16.88
C SER A 2 -18.64 7.60 -16.35
N GLU A 3 -18.06 8.75 -16.68
CA GLU A 3 -16.76 9.19 -16.13
C GLU A 3 -16.81 9.35 -14.59
N LYS A 4 -18.02 9.48 -14.03
CA LYS A 4 -18.31 9.40 -12.59
C LYS A 4 -18.19 7.98 -12.04
N ALA A 5 -18.65 6.96 -12.78
CA ALA A 5 -18.59 5.58 -12.30
C ALA A 5 -17.14 5.07 -12.23
N ASP A 6 -16.27 5.46 -13.17
CA ASP A 6 -14.83 5.15 -13.07
C ASP A 6 -14.16 5.89 -11.91
N ARG A 7 -14.66 7.08 -11.52
CA ARG A 7 -14.15 7.87 -10.39
C ARG A 7 -14.58 7.30 -9.02
N ASP A 8 -15.83 6.88 -8.88
CA ASP A 8 -16.32 6.23 -7.67
C ASP A 8 -15.69 4.83 -7.50
N PHE A 9 -15.55 4.08 -8.60
CA PHE A 9 -14.82 2.81 -8.60
C PHE A 9 -13.34 2.99 -8.25
N ASN A 10 -12.69 4.09 -8.65
CA ASN A 10 -11.31 4.32 -8.23
C ASN A 10 -11.18 4.71 -6.76
N THR A 11 -12.19 5.37 -6.17
CA THR A 11 -12.07 5.91 -4.81
C THR A 11 -12.44 4.86 -3.76
N GLU A 12 -13.56 4.16 -3.92
CA GLU A 12 -13.95 3.08 -3.02
C GLU A 12 -12.93 1.94 -3.05
N TYR A 13 -12.48 1.52 -4.23
CA TYR A 13 -11.54 0.40 -4.35
C TYR A 13 -10.12 0.75 -3.87
N PHE A 14 -9.74 2.03 -3.76
CA PHE A 14 -8.45 2.41 -3.15
C PHE A 14 -8.51 2.56 -1.63
N ILE A 15 -9.67 2.96 -1.09
CA ILE A 15 -9.85 3.18 0.34
C ILE A 15 -9.87 1.85 1.10
N TYR A 16 -10.55 0.82 0.59
CA TYR A 16 -10.62 -0.48 1.29
C TYR A 16 -9.26 -1.15 1.51
N PRO A 17 -8.36 -1.27 0.51
CA PRO A 17 -7.03 -1.82 0.73
C PRO A 17 -6.21 -0.97 1.70
N LEU A 18 -6.34 0.36 1.63
CA LEU A 18 -5.61 1.26 2.52
C LEU A 18 -6.03 1.06 3.98
N LEU A 19 -7.34 0.97 4.24
CA LEU A 19 -7.89 0.60 5.55
C LEU A 19 -7.44 -0.79 5.99
N LEU A 20 -7.43 -1.77 5.09
CA LEU A 20 -6.93 -3.11 5.37
C LEU A 20 -5.45 -3.08 5.82
N GLY A 21 -4.62 -2.28 5.15
CA GLY A 21 -3.22 -2.07 5.52
C GLY A 21 -3.06 -1.52 6.94
N VAL A 22 -3.86 -0.51 7.29
CA VAL A 22 -3.86 0.07 8.65
C VAL A 22 -4.35 -0.95 9.68
N LEU A 23 -5.41 -1.72 9.37
CA LEU A 23 -5.93 -2.76 10.27
C LEU A 23 -4.91 -3.87 10.53
N VAL A 24 -4.19 -4.31 9.49
CA VAL A 24 -3.11 -5.29 9.62
C VAL A 24 -1.99 -4.74 10.52
N PHE A 25 -1.61 -3.47 10.33
CA PHE A 25 -0.66 -2.81 11.22
C PHE A 25 -1.13 -2.81 12.68
N LEU A 26 -2.37 -2.41 12.93
CA LEU A 26 -2.95 -2.39 14.28
C LEU A 26 -3.00 -3.80 14.87
N ALA A 27 -3.39 -4.82 14.10
CA ALA A 27 -3.41 -6.20 14.56
C ALA A 27 -2.00 -6.69 14.95
N ILE A 28 -0.99 -6.45 14.11
CA ILE A 28 0.38 -6.85 14.42
C ILE A 28 0.91 -6.11 15.66
N LYS A 29 0.59 -4.83 15.82
CA LYS A 29 1.05 -4.04 16.97
C LYS A 29 0.36 -4.44 18.27
N TYR A 30 -0.97 -4.52 18.27
CA TYR A 30 -1.77 -4.63 19.48
C TYR A 30 -2.19 -6.07 19.81
N VAL A 31 -2.40 -6.92 18.81
CA VAL A 31 -2.78 -8.33 19.02
C VAL A 31 -1.54 -9.20 19.16
N LEU A 32 -0.56 -9.03 18.28
CA LEU A 32 0.69 -9.81 18.33
C LEU A 32 1.77 -9.18 19.23
N GLY A 33 1.55 -7.96 19.72
CA GLY A 33 2.46 -7.31 20.67
C GLY A 33 3.85 -7.01 20.11
N VAL A 34 3.97 -6.85 18.79
CA VAL A 34 5.27 -6.66 18.15
C VAL A 34 5.91 -5.33 18.58
N LYS A 35 7.22 -5.37 18.86
CA LYS A 35 8.00 -4.20 19.31
C LYS A 35 8.18 -3.18 18.19
N ASP A 36 8.38 -1.91 18.57
CA ASP A 36 8.55 -0.81 17.61
C ASP A 36 9.79 -0.97 16.72
N ASP A 37 10.87 -1.57 17.23
CA ASP A 37 12.11 -1.84 16.46
C ASP A 37 11.86 -2.65 15.19
N PHE A 38 10.92 -3.60 15.24
CA PHE A 38 10.52 -4.39 14.08
C PHE A 38 9.89 -3.51 13.00
N PHE A 39 8.98 -2.60 13.38
CA PHE A 39 8.30 -1.71 12.44
C PHE A 39 9.28 -0.69 11.82
N ILE A 40 10.29 -0.26 12.57
CA ILE A 40 11.37 0.60 12.06
C ILE A 40 12.18 -0.12 10.98
N GLY A 41 12.59 -1.37 11.23
CA GLY A 41 13.30 -2.18 10.24
C GLY A 41 12.45 -2.43 9.00
N VAL A 42 11.19 -2.84 9.20
CA VAL A 42 10.27 -3.15 8.10
C VAL A 42 9.90 -1.90 7.29
N TYR A 43 9.85 -0.70 7.90
CA TYR A 43 9.62 0.57 7.19
C TYR A 43 10.66 0.84 6.09
N LEU A 44 11.95 0.66 6.38
CA LEU A 44 13.03 0.86 5.40
C LEU A 44 12.89 -0.09 4.20
N HIS A 45 12.60 -1.37 4.47
CA HIS A 45 12.40 -2.37 3.42
C HIS A 45 11.13 -2.10 2.60
N LEU A 46 10.01 -1.81 3.25
CA LEU A 46 8.74 -1.51 2.59
C LEU A 46 8.83 -0.28 1.70
N LYS A 47 9.53 0.77 2.14
CA LYS A 47 9.76 1.97 1.32
C LYS A 47 10.44 1.59 0.00
N GLY A 48 11.53 0.82 0.06
CA GLY A 48 12.23 0.35 -1.14
C GLY A 48 11.35 -0.51 -2.06
N TRP A 49 10.55 -1.42 -1.47
CA TRP A 49 9.62 -2.26 -2.21
C TRP A 49 8.52 -1.47 -2.91
N ILE A 50 7.95 -0.45 -2.27
CA ILE A 50 6.92 0.42 -2.89
C ILE A 50 7.52 1.15 -4.10
N PHE A 51 8.74 1.69 -4.00
CA PHE A 51 9.40 2.35 -5.14
C PHE A 51 9.67 1.39 -6.30
N PHE A 52 10.16 0.19 -6.00
CA PHE A 52 10.39 -0.85 -7.01
C PHE A 52 9.09 -1.28 -7.70
N ASN A 53 8.01 -1.40 -6.92
CA ASN A 53 6.69 -1.73 -7.41
C ASN A 53 6.13 -0.65 -8.36
N VAL A 54 6.27 0.63 -8.00
CA VAL A 54 5.86 1.75 -8.86
C VAL A 54 6.64 1.74 -10.18
N PHE A 55 7.95 1.43 -10.13
CA PHE A 55 8.79 1.30 -11.32
C PHE A 55 8.31 0.18 -12.25
N ILE A 56 7.96 -1.00 -11.69
CA ILE A 56 7.39 -2.11 -12.47
C ILE A 56 6.08 -1.69 -13.15
N VAL A 57 5.17 -1.03 -12.42
CA VAL A 57 3.90 -0.55 -12.99
C VAL A 57 4.15 0.43 -14.13
N TRP A 58 5.10 1.34 -13.97
CA TRP A 58 5.48 2.30 -15.01
C TRP A 58 6.04 1.59 -16.26
N CYS A 59 6.91 0.60 -16.09
CA CYS A 59 7.41 -0.22 -17.21
C CYS A 59 6.30 -1.02 -17.91
N LEU A 60 5.28 -1.45 -17.17
CA LEU A 60 4.16 -2.24 -17.69
C LEU A 60 3.08 -1.38 -18.34
N MET A 61 2.87 -0.14 -17.89
CA MET A 61 1.89 0.77 -18.49
C MET A 61 2.13 1.04 -19.98
N GLY A 62 3.37 0.91 -20.46
CA GLY A 62 3.70 0.99 -21.89
C GLY A 62 3.19 -0.17 -22.76
N ARG A 63 2.73 -1.29 -22.15
CA ARG A 63 2.27 -2.48 -22.87
C ARG A 63 0.75 -2.62 -22.77
N GLY A 64 0.03 -2.24 -23.83
CA GLY A 64 -1.45 -2.20 -23.93
C GLY A 64 -2.21 -3.53 -23.88
N GLY A 65 -1.69 -4.57 -23.21
CA GLY A 65 -2.35 -5.87 -23.08
C GLY A 65 -3.49 -5.87 -22.06
N ARG A 66 -4.58 -6.62 -22.33
CA ARG A 66 -5.68 -6.80 -21.36
C ARG A 66 -5.22 -7.40 -20.02
N GLY A 67 -4.31 -8.38 -20.05
CA GLY A 67 -3.71 -8.95 -18.83
C GLY A 67 -2.88 -7.94 -18.02
N VAL A 68 -2.23 -7.00 -18.70
CA VAL A 68 -1.45 -5.94 -18.04
C VAL A 68 -2.35 -4.99 -17.27
N ARG A 69 -3.55 -4.66 -17.79
CA ARG A 69 -4.53 -3.83 -17.07
C ARG A 69 -5.01 -4.48 -15.76
N TYR A 70 -5.28 -5.78 -15.75
CA TYR A 70 -5.65 -6.50 -14.51
C TYR A 70 -4.48 -6.55 -13.53
N PHE A 71 -3.27 -6.83 -14.04
CA PHE A 71 -2.07 -6.83 -13.22
C PHE A 71 -1.85 -5.47 -12.55
N VAL A 72 -1.86 -4.37 -13.32
CA VAL A 72 -1.70 -2.99 -12.80
C VAL A 72 -2.76 -2.65 -11.76
N ARG A 73 -4.03 -3.05 -11.95
CA ARG A 73 -5.09 -2.84 -10.97
C ARG A 73 -4.85 -3.60 -9.67
N PHE A 74 -4.55 -4.90 -9.75
CA PHE A 74 -4.22 -5.69 -8.58
C PHE A 74 -3.00 -5.13 -7.84
N TYR A 75 -1.99 -4.71 -8.60
CA TYR A 75 -0.78 -4.12 -8.07
C TYR A 75 -1.01 -2.77 -7.38
N ALA A 76 -1.91 -1.94 -7.92
CA ALA A 76 -2.30 -0.68 -7.30
C ALA A 76 -3.02 -0.93 -5.96
N LEU A 77 -3.88 -1.95 -5.87
CA LEU A 77 -4.54 -2.35 -4.62
C LEU A 77 -3.53 -2.83 -3.57
N VAL A 78 -2.56 -3.66 -3.97
CA VAL A 78 -1.50 -4.12 -3.07
C VAL A 78 -0.66 -2.95 -2.58
N ASN A 79 -0.27 -2.03 -3.47
CA ASN A 79 0.48 -0.83 -3.07
C ASN A 79 -0.33 0.08 -2.14
N ALA A 80 -1.64 0.22 -2.35
CA ALA A 80 -2.51 0.99 -1.46
C ALA A 80 -2.57 0.39 -0.05
N ALA A 81 -2.66 -0.94 0.06
CA ALA A 81 -2.59 -1.64 1.35
C ALA A 81 -1.22 -1.51 2.01
N LEU A 82 -0.13 -1.67 1.24
CA LEU A 82 1.22 -1.46 1.75
C LEU A 82 1.42 -0.01 2.22
N PHE A 83 0.82 0.97 1.54
CA PHE A 83 0.87 2.37 1.93
C PHE A 83 0.14 2.62 3.25
N GLY A 84 -1.04 2.03 3.45
CA GLY A 84 -1.76 2.07 4.73
C GLY A 84 -0.98 1.43 5.88
N PHE A 85 -0.27 0.34 5.62
CA PHE A 85 0.62 -0.28 6.60
C PHE A 85 1.86 0.59 6.89
N LEU A 86 2.45 1.16 5.83
CA LEU A 86 3.64 2.02 5.91
C LEU A 86 3.37 3.31 6.70
N SER A 87 2.18 3.91 6.56
CA SER A 87 1.82 5.11 7.30
C SER A 87 1.76 4.85 8.81
N GLY A 88 1.24 3.69 9.24
CA GLY A 88 1.28 3.25 10.64
C GLY A 88 2.72 3.06 11.15
N CYS A 89 3.58 2.44 10.34
CA CYS A 89 5.01 2.29 10.66
C CYS A 89 5.72 3.65 10.74
N PHE A 90 5.41 4.58 9.86
CA PHE A 90 6.00 5.92 9.83
C PHE A 90 5.65 6.75 11.06
N VAL A 91 4.38 6.73 11.49
CA VAL A 91 3.95 7.41 12.73
C VAL A 91 4.70 6.85 13.94
N ARG A 92 4.90 5.53 14.01
CA ARG A 92 5.70 4.91 15.07
C ARG A 92 7.18 5.26 14.98
N TYR A 93 7.75 5.26 13.78
CA TYR A 93 9.13 5.67 13.56
C TYR A 93 9.37 7.09 14.05
N ILE A 94 8.52 8.06 13.67
CA ILE A 94 8.62 9.44 14.17
C ILE A 94 8.47 9.49 15.69
N SER A 95 7.51 8.75 16.26
CA SER A 95 7.27 8.75 17.72
C SER A 95 8.42 8.15 18.54
N VAL A 96 9.31 7.36 17.94
CA VAL A 96 10.46 6.75 18.63
C VAL A 96 11.74 7.55 18.40
N VAL A 97 11.88 8.16 17.22
CA VAL A 97 13.08 8.93 16.84
C VAL A 97 13.05 10.37 17.37
N ASN A 98 11.85 10.90 17.65
CA ASN A 98 11.63 12.25 18.16
C ASN A 98 11.32 12.23 19.66
#